data_AF-T0HD30-F1
#
_entry.id   AF-T0HD30-F1
#
_cell.length_a   1.000
_cell.length_b   1.000
_cell.length_c   1.000
_cell.angle_alpha   90.00
_cell.angle_beta   90.00
_cell.angle_gamma   90.00
#
_symmetry.space_group_name_H-M   'P 1'
#
loop_
_entity.id
_entity.type
_entity.pdbx_description
1 polymer ?
#
loop_
_entity_poly.entity_id
_entity_poly.type
_entity_poly.pdbx_seq_one_letter_code
_entity_poly.pdbx_strand_id
1 'polypeptide(L)'
;MSKIAGMTWRNLLVTHIEPDPGFPIKRRGAEGIAWEFQVVKVLKHMIRRARERIAANDAAARRIHQLTNFTVPEDPAGPVGIAELSKLADLTMRAQAMKEKQRGYVPAAQVRDFLTRYNSAVISAILGVSQTVDPNGGMDPTVRALVDNELRNVAAHVGDQVDIFLRNLGEGL
;
A
#
# COMPACT_ATOMS: atom_id res chain seq x y z
N MET A 1 -24.62 -39.13 -0.62
CA MET A 1 -24.24 -37.70 -0.72
C MET A 1 -22.76 -37.45 -0.43
N SER A 2 -22.23 -37.82 0.74
CA SER A 2 -20.79 -37.68 1.06
C SER A 2 -19.87 -38.24 -0.02
N LYS A 3 -20.14 -39.48 -0.49
CA LYS A 3 -19.42 -40.11 -1.60
C LYS A 3 -19.51 -39.34 -2.93
N ILE A 4 -20.66 -38.74 -3.24
CA ILE A 4 -20.88 -37.97 -4.48
C ILE A 4 -20.15 -36.63 -4.42
N ALA A 5 -20.11 -36.01 -3.25
CA ALA A 5 -19.37 -34.78 -2.99
C ALA A 5 -17.86 -35.01 -2.74
N GLY A 6 -17.37 -36.26 -2.86
CA GLY A 6 -15.95 -36.60 -2.68
C GLY A 6 -15.41 -36.36 -1.27
N MET A 7 -16.27 -36.29 -0.25
CA MET A 7 -15.89 -35.90 1.12
C MET A 7 -16.43 -36.88 2.16
N THR A 8 -15.82 -36.90 3.34
CA THR A 8 -16.33 -37.72 4.45
C THR A 8 -17.66 -37.18 4.96
N TRP A 9 -18.50 -38.05 5.53
CA TRP A 9 -19.82 -37.64 6.05
C TRP A 9 -19.70 -36.58 7.15
N ARG A 10 -18.72 -36.73 8.05
CA ARG A 10 -18.43 -35.75 9.09
C ARG A 10 -18.04 -34.39 8.51
N ASN A 11 -17.24 -34.38 7.44
CA ASN A 11 -16.85 -33.13 6.79
C ASN A 11 -18.05 -32.44 6.13
N LEU A 12 -18.89 -33.18 5.39
CA LEU A 12 -20.12 -32.64 4.79
C LEU A 12 -21.06 -32.04 5.85
N LEU A 13 -21.18 -32.72 6.98
CA LEU A 13 -22.08 -32.32 8.07
C LEU A 13 -21.62 -30.99 8.70
N VAL A 14 -20.33 -30.90 9.09
CA VAL A 14 -19.76 -29.72 9.76
C VAL A 14 -19.59 -28.52 8.83
N THR A 15 -19.23 -28.75 7.56
CA THR A 15 -18.89 -27.63 6.65
C THR A 15 -20.10 -27.06 5.90
N HIS A 16 -21.11 -27.88 5.64
CA HIS A 16 -22.23 -27.49 4.78
C HIS A 16 -23.60 -27.56 5.46
N ILE A 17 -23.85 -28.54 6.33
CA ILE A 17 -25.19 -28.81 6.89
C ILE A 17 -25.43 -28.06 8.21
N GLU A 18 -24.53 -28.19 9.19
CA GLU A 18 -24.62 -27.49 10.48
C GLU A 18 -24.58 -25.95 10.36
N PRO A 19 -23.67 -25.34 9.57
CA PRO A 19 -23.56 -23.88 9.51
C PRO A 19 -24.61 -23.22 8.61
N ASP A 20 -25.49 -24.00 7.95
CA ASP A 20 -26.49 -23.46 7.03
C ASP A 20 -27.87 -24.08 7.30
N PRO A 21 -28.73 -23.41 8.09
CA PRO A 21 -30.07 -23.90 8.39
C PRO A 21 -30.97 -24.01 7.14
N GLY A 22 -30.61 -23.36 6.03
CA GLY A 22 -31.31 -23.41 4.75
C GLY A 22 -30.82 -24.52 3.81
N PHE A 23 -29.91 -25.39 4.25
CA PHE A 23 -29.41 -26.48 3.42
C PHE A 23 -30.57 -27.40 2.96
N PRO A 24 -30.70 -27.71 1.66
CA PRO A 24 -31.86 -28.40 1.12
C PRO A 24 -31.86 -29.90 1.48
N ILE A 25 -32.40 -30.20 2.66
CA ILE A 25 -32.57 -31.56 3.20
C ILE A 25 -34.03 -31.98 3.01
N LYS A 26 -34.25 -33.17 2.45
CA LYS A 26 -35.62 -33.70 2.27
C LYS A 26 -36.11 -34.41 3.53
N ARG A 27 -35.23 -35.18 4.19
CA ARG A 27 -35.49 -35.81 5.48
C ARG A 27 -34.21 -35.85 6.31
N ARG A 28 -34.24 -35.27 7.50
CA ARG A 28 -33.15 -35.40 8.48
C ARG A 28 -33.20 -36.81 9.05
N GLY A 29 -32.08 -37.52 9.02
CA GLY A 29 -31.97 -38.83 9.67
C GLY A 29 -31.83 -38.68 11.18
N ALA A 30 -32.44 -39.60 11.93
CA ALA A 30 -32.24 -39.81 13.37
C ALA A 30 -31.60 -41.20 13.58
N GLU A 31 -31.36 -41.64 14.82
CA GLU A 31 -30.78 -42.96 15.10
C GLU A 31 -31.52 -44.07 14.33
N GLY A 32 -30.80 -44.75 13.44
CA GLY A 32 -31.34 -45.82 12.57
C GLY A 32 -32.03 -45.36 11.27
N ILE A 33 -32.23 -44.06 11.03
CA ILE A 33 -32.88 -43.54 9.82
C ILE A 33 -31.86 -42.83 8.93
N ALA A 34 -31.73 -43.29 7.68
CA ALA A 34 -30.84 -42.69 6.70
C ALA A 34 -31.30 -41.27 6.29
N TRP A 35 -30.33 -40.38 6.06
CA TRP A 35 -30.59 -39.03 5.58
C TRP A 35 -31.02 -39.03 4.11
N GLU A 36 -32.09 -38.30 3.79
CA GLU A 36 -32.56 -38.15 2.41
C GLU A 36 -32.29 -36.75 1.88
N PHE A 37 -31.68 -36.71 0.69
CA PHE A 37 -31.31 -35.49 0.01
C PHE A 37 -31.85 -35.46 -1.42
N GLN A 38 -32.30 -34.29 -1.87
CA GLN A 38 -32.52 -34.05 -3.29
C GLN A 38 -31.20 -33.63 -3.93
N VAL A 39 -30.49 -34.58 -4.54
CA VAL A 39 -29.11 -34.43 -5.05
C VAL A 39 -28.95 -33.16 -5.90
N VAL A 40 -29.84 -32.94 -6.87
CA VAL A 40 -29.77 -31.78 -7.77
C VAL A 40 -29.90 -30.45 -7.03
N LYS A 41 -30.81 -30.36 -6.05
CA LYS A 41 -31.00 -29.13 -5.26
C LYS A 41 -29.80 -28.86 -4.34
N VAL A 42 -29.26 -29.91 -3.73
CA VAL A 42 -28.05 -29.82 -2.89
C VAL A 42 -26.85 -29.33 -3.70
N LEU A 43 -26.58 -29.93 -4.86
CA LEU A 43 -25.44 -29.53 -5.69
C LEU A 43 -25.59 -28.09 -6.19
N LYS A 44 -26.79 -27.68 -6.64
CA LYS A 44 -27.05 -26.29 -7.03
C LYS A 44 -26.81 -25.31 -5.89
N HIS A 45 -27.24 -25.65 -4.68
CA HIS A 45 -27.04 -24.83 -3.48
C HIS A 45 -25.56 -24.71 -3.11
N MET A 46 -24.82 -25.82 -3.16
CA MET A 46 -23.37 -25.83 -2.90
C MET A 46 -22.59 -25.00 -3.93
N ILE A 47 -22.93 -25.11 -5.22
CA ILE A 47 -22.31 -24.31 -6.29
C ILE A 47 -22.60 -22.83 -6.09
N ARG A 48 -23.86 -22.47 -5.77
CA ARG A 48 -24.24 -21.08 -5.49
C ARG A 48 -23.43 -20.51 -4.34
N ARG A 49 -23.35 -21.24 -3.22
CA ARG A 49 -22.58 -20.81 -2.03
C ARG A 49 -21.08 -20.72 -2.31
N ALA A 50 -20.53 -21.61 -3.13
CA ALA A 50 -19.13 -21.53 -3.56
C ALA A 50 -18.88 -20.27 -4.39
N ARG A 51 -19.78 -19.93 -5.33
CA ARG A 51 -19.70 -18.69 -6.12
C ARG A 51 -19.82 -17.44 -5.26
N GLU A 52 -20.72 -17.43 -4.28
CA GLU A 52 -20.88 -16.32 -3.32
C GLU A 52 -19.60 -16.14 -2.48
N ARG A 53 -18.96 -17.24 -2.04
CA ARG A 53 -17.67 -17.18 -1.32
C ARG A 53 -16.53 -16.67 -2.19
N ILE A 54 -16.45 -17.08 -3.46
CA ILE A 54 -15.47 -16.55 -4.41
C ILE A 54 -15.68 -15.04 -4.58
N ALA A 55 -16.91 -14.60 -4.84
CA ALA A 55 -17.21 -13.18 -5.00
C ALA A 55 -16.92 -12.35 -3.73
N ALA A 56 -17.18 -12.88 -2.54
CA ALA A 56 -16.86 -12.23 -1.28
C ALA A 56 -15.34 -12.12 -1.06
N ASN A 57 -14.59 -13.17 -1.41
CA ASN A 57 -13.13 -13.15 -1.37
C ASN A 57 -12.55 -12.16 -2.38
N ASP A 58 -13.07 -12.12 -3.61
CA ASP A 58 -12.65 -11.16 -4.64
C ASP A 58 -12.92 -9.72 -4.19
N ALA A 59 -14.07 -9.47 -3.55
CA ALA A 59 -14.40 -8.15 -3.00
C ALA A 59 -13.46 -7.76 -1.84
N ALA A 60 -13.10 -8.71 -0.98
CA ALA A 60 -12.14 -8.49 0.09
C ALA A 60 -10.72 -8.25 -0.47
N ALA A 61 -10.29 -9.04 -1.46
CA ALA A 61 -9.02 -8.88 -2.15
C ALA A 61 -8.93 -7.51 -2.85
N ARG A 62 -10.00 -7.06 -3.51
CA ARG A 62 -10.08 -5.71 -4.10
C ARG A 62 -9.97 -4.61 -3.05
N ARG A 63 -10.62 -4.74 -1.89
CA ARG A 63 -10.49 -3.76 -0.79
C ARG A 63 -9.07 -3.71 -0.25
N ILE A 64 -8.42 -4.86 -0.10
CA ILE A 64 -7.01 -4.94 0.33
C ILE A 64 -6.09 -4.29 -0.72
N HIS A 65 -6.32 -4.54 -2.01
CA HIS A 65 -5.58 -3.93 -3.11
C HIS A 65 -5.83 -2.41 -3.23
N GLN A 66 -6.99 -1.90 -2.81
CA GLN A 66 -7.24 -0.46 -2.76
C GLN A 66 -6.52 0.22 -1.60
N LEU A 67 -6.30 -0.49 -0.49
CA LEU A 67 -5.66 0.04 0.72
C LEU A 67 -4.15 -0.13 0.72
N THR A 68 -3.65 -1.13 -0.01
CA THR A 68 -2.25 -1.43 -0.16
C THR A 68 -2.01 -1.49 -1.65
N ASN A 69 -1.17 -0.61 -2.21
CA ASN A 69 -0.91 -0.48 -3.64
C ASN A 69 -0.15 -1.71 -4.23
N PHE A 70 -0.50 -2.92 -3.79
CA PHE A 70 0.15 -4.19 -4.06
C PHE A 70 -0.88 -5.23 -4.53
N THR A 71 -0.50 -5.98 -5.55
CA THR A 71 -1.17 -7.21 -5.97
C THR A 71 -0.91 -8.31 -4.94
N VAL A 72 -1.96 -8.71 -4.21
CA VAL A 72 -1.94 -9.91 -3.35
C VAL A 72 -1.89 -11.15 -4.25
N PRO A 73 -0.93 -12.08 -4.07
CA PRO A 73 -0.94 -13.36 -4.76
C PRO A 73 -2.24 -14.12 -4.44
N GLU A 74 -2.95 -14.60 -5.47
CA GLU A 74 -4.12 -15.46 -5.32
C GLU A 74 -3.69 -16.84 -4.78
N ASP A 75 -3.54 -16.97 -3.46
CA ASP A 75 -3.38 -18.28 -2.82
C ASP A 75 -4.75 -18.75 -2.27
N PRO A 76 -5.24 -19.96 -2.59
CA PRO A 76 -6.64 -20.36 -2.36
C PRO A 76 -6.93 -20.81 -0.91
N ALA A 77 -6.14 -20.37 0.06
CA ALA A 77 -6.17 -20.85 1.44
C ALA A 77 -6.87 -19.88 2.42
N GLY A 78 -8.20 -19.81 2.33
CA GLY A 78 -9.05 -19.36 3.46
C GLY A 78 -8.99 -17.86 3.84
N PRO A 79 -9.83 -17.43 4.79
CA PRO A 79 -9.84 -16.04 5.26
C PRO A 79 -8.55 -15.78 6.04
N VAL A 80 -7.67 -14.97 5.46
CA VAL A 80 -6.39 -14.54 6.07
C VAL A 80 -6.65 -14.05 7.49
N GLY A 81 -6.16 -14.80 8.47
CA GLY A 81 -6.34 -14.46 9.88
C GLY A 81 -5.52 -13.21 10.22
N ILE A 82 -5.97 -12.42 11.19
CA ILE A 82 -5.26 -11.22 11.68
C ILE A 82 -3.78 -11.51 12.03
N ALA A 83 -3.48 -12.74 12.46
CA ALA A 83 -2.12 -13.21 12.71
C ALA A 83 -1.24 -13.32 11.46
N GLU A 84 -1.79 -13.66 10.30
CA GLU A 84 -1.07 -13.67 9.02
C GLU A 84 -0.85 -12.26 8.49
N LEU A 85 -1.80 -11.34 8.73
CA LEU A 85 -1.63 -9.92 8.42
C LEU A 85 -0.51 -9.28 9.25
N SER A 86 -0.40 -9.59 10.55
CA SER A 86 0.74 -9.13 11.36
C SER A 86 2.07 -9.70 10.86
N LYS A 87 2.12 -10.98 10.45
CA LYS A 87 3.34 -11.56 9.86
C LYS A 87 3.69 -10.92 8.52
N LEU A 88 2.70 -10.57 7.70
CA LEU A 88 2.89 -9.80 6.48
C LEU A 88 3.43 -8.40 6.78
N ALA A 89 2.88 -7.69 7.77
CA ALA A 89 3.37 -6.39 8.19
C ALA A 89 4.84 -6.45 8.66
N ASP A 90 5.19 -7.43 9.50
CA ASP A 90 6.57 -7.65 9.96
C ASP A 90 7.52 -8.00 8.80
N LEU A 91 7.07 -8.82 7.85
CA LEU A 91 7.82 -9.12 6.63
C LEU A 91 8.00 -7.88 5.76
N THR A 92 7.00 -7.00 5.67
CA THR A 92 7.11 -5.75 4.92
C THR A 92 8.09 -4.77 5.57
N MET A 93 8.05 -4.62 6.89
CA MET A 93 9.02 -3.78 7.61
C MET A 93 10.44 -4.30 7.43
N ARG A 94 10.64 -5.63 7.49
CA ARG A 94 11.95 -6.24 7.24
C ARG A 94 12.40 -6.10 5.79
N ALA A 95 11.51 -6.26 4.82
CA ALA A 95 11.82 -6.07 3.41
C ALA A 95 12.19 -4.61 3.10
N GLN A 96 11.49 -3.64 3.69
CA GLN A 96 11.79 -2.22 3.55
C GLN A 96 13.13 -1.85 4.20
N ALA A 97 13.41 -2.36 5.40
CA ALA A 97 14.70 -2.22 6.05
C ALA A 97 15.86 -2.88 5.26
N MET A 98 15.60 -4.01 4.58
CA MET A 98 16.59 -4.64 3.71
C MET A 98 16.83 -3.83 2.42
N LYS A 99 15.78 -3.22 1.85
CA LYS A 99 15.90 -2.33 0.69
C LYS A 99 16.65 -1.03 1.01
N GLU A 100 16.46 -0.46 2.21
CA GLU A 100 17.28 0.64 2.74
C GLU A 100 18.75 0.22 2.88
N LYS A 101 19.02 -0.95 3.48
CA LYS A 101 20.39 -1.50 3.61
C LYS A 101 21.09 -1.77 2.28
N GLN A 102 20.33 -2.07 1.22
CA GLN A 102 20.85 -2.28 -0.13
C GLN A 102 21.11 -0.97 -0.91
N ARG A 103 20.96 0.21 -0.29
CA ARG A 103 21.10 1.54 -0.93
C ARG A 103 20.14 1.78 -2.11
N GLY A 104 19.07 0.98 -2.24
CA GLY A 104 18.10 1.12 -3.32
C GLY A 104 17.01 2.17 -3.04
N TYR A 105 16.85 2.59 -1.78
CA TYR A 105 15.87 3.58 -1.34
C TYR A 105 16.48 4.46 -0.25
N VAL A 106 16.33 5.78 -0.38
CA VAL A 106 16.67 6.77 0.65
C VAL A 106 15.37 7.29 1.24
N PRO A 107 15.23 7.38 2.58
CA PRO A 107 14.03 7.95 3.20
C PRO A 107 13.72 9.34 2.65
N ALA A 108 12.47 9.57 2.27
CA ALA A 108 12.03 10.85 1.70
C ALA A 108 12.32 12.04 2.63
N ALA A 109 12.22 11.84 3.95
CA ALA A 109 12.59 12.85 4.94
C ALA A 109 14.08 13.22 4.89
N GLN A 110 14.97 12.24 4.69
CA GLN A 110 16.40 12.47 4.60
C GLN A 110 16.79 13.23 3.32
N VAL A 111 16.12 12.91 2.20
CA VAL A 111 16.29 13.64 0.94
C VAL A 111 15.80 15.08 1.07
N ARG A 112 14.63 15.28 1.69
CA ARG A 112 14.07 16.62 1.92
C ARG A 112 14.99 17.47 2.80
N ASP A 113 15.51 16.91 3.89
CA ASP A 113 16.45 17.61 4.77
C ASP A 113 17.75 17.98 4.04
N PHE A 114 18.28 17.08 3.22
CA PHE A 114 19.46 17.36 2.40
C PHE A 114 19.21 18.50 1.42
N LEU A 115 18.11 18.46 0.67
CA LEU A 115 17.76 19.48 -0.32
C LEU A 115 17.56 20.86 0.31
N THR A 116 16.88 20.92 1.47
CA THR A 116 16.70 22.18 2.20
C THR A 116 18.04 22.78 2.64
N ARG A 117 18.94 21.96 3.21
CA ARG A 117 20.28 22.42 3.63
C ARG A 117 21.13 22.84 2.44
N TYR A 118 21.10 22.07 1.36
CA TYR A 118 21.81 22.38 0.12
C TYR A 118 21.33 23.72 -0.46
N ASN A 119 20.01 23.91 -0.57
CA ASN A 119 19.43 25.16 -1.07
C ASN A 119 19.82 26.37 -0.21
N SER A 120 19.76 26.22 1.12
CA SER A 120 20.19 27.28 2.05
C SER A 120 21.67 27.66 1.85
N ALA A 121 22.55 26.67 1.63
CA ALA A 121 23.96 26.90 1.37
C ALA A 121 24.19 27.60 0.02
N VAL A 122 23.46 27.20 -1.03
CA VAL A 122 23.54 27.82 -2.35
C VAL A 122 23.06 29.27 -2.32
N ILE A 123 21.91 29.55 -1.72
CA ILE A 123 21.40 30.92 -1.55
C ILE A 123 22.40 31.79 -0.78
N SER A 124 22.96 31.26 0.31
CA SER A 124 23.97 31.98 1.10
C SER A 124 25.24 32.27 0.27
N ALA A 125 25.68 31.32 -0.55
CA ALA A 125 26.83 31.50 -1.43
C ALA A 125 26.56 32.56 -2.50
N ILE A 126 25.38 32.55 -3.15
CA ILE A 126 24.96 33.55 -4.15
C ILE A 126 24.98 34.95 -3.53
N LEU A 127 24.36 35.13 -2.38
CA LEU A 127 24.31 36.43 -1.70
C LEU A 127 25.70 36.86 -1.17
N GLY A 128 26.56 35.90 -0.83
CA GLY A 128 27.96 36.15 -0.45
C GLY A 128 28.86 36.61 -1.59
N VAL A 129 28.45 36.44 -2.86
CA VAL A 129 29.21 36.93 -4.03
C VAL A 129 29.43 38.43 -3.96
N SER A 130 28.44 39.19 -3.48
CA SER A 130 28.54 40.66 -3.32
C SER A 130 29.78 41.07 -2.49
N GLN A 131 30.07 40.34 -1.41
CA GLN A 131 31.25 40.59 -0.56
C GLN A 131 32.58 40.21 -1.23
N THR A 132 32.54 39.28 -2.18
CA THR A 132 33.74 38.83 -2.93
C THR A 132 34.05 39.77 -4.09
N VAL A 133 33.02 40.30 -4.74
CA VAL A 133 33.16 41.19 -5.90
C VAL A 133 33.52 42.62 -5.45
N ASP A 134 33.06 43.06 -4.28
CA ASP A 134 33.42 44.35 -3.72
C ASP A 134 33.89 44.28 -2.24
N PRO A 135 35.07 43.68 -1.98
CA PRO A 135 35.56 43.48 -0.62
C PRO A 135 35.91 44.79 0.10
N ASN A 136 36.25 45.84 -0.65
CA ASN A 136 36.67 47.13 -0.10
C ASN A 136 35.54 48.18 -0.13
N GLY A 137 34.35 47.82 -0.61
CA GLY A 137 33.24 48.75 -0.73
C GLY A 137 33.51 49.91 -1.72
N GLY A 138 34.36 49.70 -2.72
CA GLY A 138 34.77 50.70 -3.70
C GLY A 138 33.87 50.81 -4.92
N MET A 139 32.92 49.89 -5.08
CA MET A 139 32.00 49.90 -6.21
C MET A 139 31.02 51.08 -6.11
N ASP A 140 30.67 51.66 -7.27
CA ASP A 140 29.67 52.72 -7.34
C ASP A 140 28.34 52.26 -6.71
N PRO A 141 27.69 53.08 -5.85
CA PRO A 141 26.47 52.67 -5.15
C PRO A 141 25.35 52.20 -6.08
N THR A 142 25.25 52.78 -7.28
CA THR A 142 24.23 52.43 -8.28
C THR A 142 24.49 51.04 -8.85
N VAL A 143 25.76 50.71 -9.11
CA VAL A 143 26.19 49.41 -9.60
C VAL A 143 26.05 48.34 -8.52
N ARG A 144 26.41 48.67 -7.26
CA ARG A 144 26.25 47.75 -6.13
C ARG A 144 24.77 47.39 -5.91
N ALA A 145 23.88 48.38 -5.93
CA ALA A 145 22.45 48.15 -5.77
C ALA A 145 21.88 47.27 -6.89
N LEU A 146 22.34 47.45 -8.13
CA LEU A 146 21.95 46.61 -9.26
C LEU A 146 22.41 45.16 -9.06
N VAL A 147 23.68 44.95 -8.72
CA VAL A 147 24.25 43.62 -8.48
C VAL A 147 23.54 42.91 -7.33
N ASP A 148 23.32 43.59 -6.21
CA ASP A 148 22.62 43.01 -5.06
C ASP A 148 21.17 42.62 -5.42
N ASN A 149 20.50 43.42 -6.25
CA ASN A 149 19.14 43.11 -6.69
C ASN A 149 19.11 41.89 -7.62
N GLU A 150 20.05 41.78 -8.56
CA GLU A 150 20.16 40.60 -9.43
C GLU A 150 20.51 39.34 -8.64
N LEU A 151 21.43 39.42 -7.68
CA LEU A 151 21.77 38.27 -6.82
C LEU A 151 20.58 37.82 -5.96
N ARG A 152 19.76 38.76 -5.48
CA ARG A 152 18.50 38.43 -4.79
C ARG A 152 17.49 37.78 -5.71
N ASN A 153 17.34 38.26 -6.94
CA ASN A 153 16.44 37.66 -7.93
C ASN A 153 16.86 36.23 -8.27
N VAL A 154 18.16 36.00 -8.47
CA VAL A 154 18.70 34.65 -8.71
C VAL A 154 18.47 33.74 -7.51
N ALA A 155 18.74 34.22 -6.29
CA ALA A 155 18.49 33.44 -5.07
C ALA A 155 17.01 33.08 -4.89
N ALA A 156 16.11 34.03 -5.14
CA ALA A 156 14.66 33.79 -5.09
C ALA A 156 14.22 32.76 -6.15
N HIS A 157 14.72 32.89 -7.38
CA HIS A 157 14.41 31.95 -8.46
C HIS A 157 14.86 30.52 -8.13
N VAL A 158 16.08 30.35 -7.60
CA VAL A 158 16.58 29.04 -7.16
C VAL A 158 15.74 28.48 -6.01
N GLY A 159 15.33 29.32 -5.06
CA GLY A 159 14.42 28.94 -3.98
C GLY A 159 13.09 28.38 -4.51
N ASP A 160 12.45 29.10 -5.42
CA ASP A 160 11.18 28.68 -6.03
C ASP A 160 11.29 27.35 -6.77
N GLN A 161 12.39 27.11 -7.50
CA GLN A 161 12.61 25.84 -8.21
C GLN A 161 12.72 24.66 -7.23
N VAL A 162 13.40 24.83 -6.10
CA VAL A 162 13.51 23.79 -5.08
C VAL A 162 12.17 23.54 -4.40
N ASP A 163 11.39 24.59 -4.12
CA ASP A 163 10.06 24.44 -3.53
C ASP A 163 9.08 23.72 -4.46
N ILE A 164 9.10 24.03 -5.76
CA ILE A 164 8.32 23.32 -6.79
C ILE A 164 8.73 21.85 -6.82
N PHE A 165 10.03 21.57 -6.84
CA PHE A 165 10.55 20.20 -6.83
C PHE A 165 10.10 19.44 -5.58
N LEU A 166 10.19 20.05 -4.40
CA LEU A 166 9.78 19.44 -3.13
C LEU A 166 8.27 19.19 -3.05
N ARG A 167 7.43 20.07 -3.63
CA ARG A 167 5.99 19.84 -3.77
C ARG A 167 5.69 18.65 -4.68
N ASN A 168 6.27 18.63 -5.88
CA ASN A 168 6.09 17.52 -6.83
C ASN A 168 6.60 16.18 -6.26
N LEU A 169 7.70 16.20 -5.51
CA LEU A 169 8.22 15.03 -4.82
C LEU A 169 7.26 14.53 -3.72
N GLY A 170 6.53 15.45 -3.08
CA GLY A 170 5.51 15.12 -2.07
C GLY A 170 4.20 14.57 -2.65
N GLU A 171 3.88 14.88 -3.92
CA GLU A 171 2.67 14.41 -4.61
C GLU A 171 2.85 13.05 -5.31
N GLY A 172 4.10 12.61 -5.51
CA GLY A 172 4.46 11.34 -6.16
C GLY A 172 4.78 10.16 -5.22
N LEU A 173 4.51 10.30 -3.91
CA LEU A 173 4.61 9.27 -2.87
C LEU A 173 3.22 8.97 -2.30
#